data_AF-A0A8H7XED1-F1
#
_entry.id   AF-A0A8H7XED1-F1
#
_cell.length_a   1.000
_cell.length_b   1.000
_cell.length_c   1.000
_cell.angle_alpha   90.00
_cell.angle_beta   90.00
_cell.angle_gamma   90.00
#
_symmetry.space_group_name_H-M   'P 1'
#
loop_
_entity.id
_entity.type
_entity.pdbx_description
1 polymer ?
#
loop_
_entity_poly.entity_id
_entity_poly.type
_entity_poly.pdbx_seq_one_letter_code
_entity_poly.pdbx_strand_id
1 'polypeptide(L)'
;MDRQMAKRQVALVNAKNESLRKEIGQLTDDAETDRMYTDDLHRRFKEKTWENEKLIAEAKSLPMGKLELEMQLREPLFQIGVDVHTRYLEQAKESLWHVKTWDKRSGDYILQNYEFDSVAIERGNQAAHSGNRMADGSLFVLGKLSRQWATKDVEHKFAKNNSIHSHWRKPLATEFDGKSFRYGAETLEPEQSNIFEDRYHYRPAVYVTMPTKLLEVIDCEATIRTLKSLSDGLDRPLIEKQQVLKNVSTVVDKYPKLPKGEFDTGVDVIRRVDRVKALTEMIVIYD
;
A
#
# COMPACT_ATOMS: atom_id res chain seq x y z
N MET A 1 64.19 62.15 33.18
CA MET A 1 63.18 61.27 32.57
C MET A 1 63.39 61.24 31.07
N ASP A 2 63.58 60.03 30.55
CA ASP A 2 64.39 59.73 29.38
C ASP A 2 63.72 59.99 28.04
N ARG A 3 64.35 60.81 27.19
CA ARG A 3 64.05 60.91 25.75
C ARG A 3 64.06 59.53 25.07
N GLN A 4 64.84 58.57 25.60
CA GLN A 4 64.84 57.18 25.15
C GLN A 4 63.54 56.44 25.48
N MET A 5 62.94 56.68 26.66
CA MET A 5 61.68 56.07 27.06
C MET A 5 60.52 56.53 26.16
N ALA A 6 60.46 57.84 25.86
CA ALA A 6 59.47 58.40 24.92
C ALA A 6 59.62 57.80 23.51
N LYS A 7 60.86 57.66 22.99
CA LYS A 7 61.11 57.01 21.70
C LYS A 7 60.65 55.54 21.68
N ARG A 8 60.90 54.79 22.77
CA ARG A 8 60.42 53.40 22.90
C ARG A 8 58.90 53.31 22.92
N GLN A 9 58.23 54.20 23.63
CA GLN A 9 56.76 54.25 23.67
C GLN A 9 56.17 54.57 22.30
N VAL A 10 56.72 55.55 21.57
CA VAL A 10 56.27 55.87 20.21
C VAL A 10 56.49 54.69 19.25
N ALA A 11 57.65 54.04 19.32
CA ALA A 11 57.93 52.86 18.50
C ALA A 11 56.94 51.72 18.80
N LEU A 12 56.61 51.48 20.06
CA LEU A 12 55.64 50.48 20.48
C LEU A 12 54.23 50.79 19.96
N VAL A 13 53.80 52.05 20.06
CA VAL A 13 52.49 52.49 19.53
C VAL A 13 52.45 52.36 18.02
N ASN A 14 53.51 52.72 17.31
CA ASN A 14 53.58 52.59 15.85
C ASN A 14 53.53 51.12 15.41
N ALA A 15 54.27 50.24 16.09
CA ALA A 15 54.21 48.80 15.81
C ALA A 15 52.81 48.23 16.07
N LYS A 16 52.15 48.64 17.17
CA LYS A 16 50.77 48.24 17.46
C LYS A 16 49.78 48.77 16.42
N ASN A 17 49.93 50.02 15.99
CA ASN A 17 49.09 50.62 14.95
C ASN A 17 49.27 49.92 13.59
N GLU A 18 50.50 49.53 13.24
CA GLU A 18 50.75 48.76 12.02
C GLU A 18 50.11 47.37 12.09
N SER A 19 50.22 46.69 13.25
CA SER A 19 49.55 45.41 13.49
C SER A 19 48.03 45.53 13.36
N LEU A 20 47.41 46.53 13.99
CA LEU A 20 45.97 46.77 13.92
C LEU A 20 45.50 47.10 12.50
N ARG A 21 46.31 47.85 11.72
CA ARG A 21 45.98 48.13 10.31
C ARG A 21 45.98 46.86 9.46
N LYS A 22 46.91 45.93 9.70
CA LYS A 22 46.93 44.62 9.03
C LYS A 22 45.70 43.79 9.40
N GLU A 23 45.34 43.76 10.69
CA GLU A 23 44.15 43.06 11.18
C GLU A 23 42.85 43.64 10.62
N ILE A 24 42.70 44.98 10.58
CA ILE A 24 41.56 45.64 9.94
C ILE A 24 41.48 45.30 8.45
N GLY A 25 42.63 45.28 7.76
CA GLY A 25 42.70 44.87 6.36
C GLY A 25 42.17 43.44 6.16
N GLN A 26 42.69 42.48 6.93
CA GLN A 26 42.26 41.09 6.88
C GLN A 26 40.77 40.92 7.18
N LEU A 27 40.25 41.57 8.24
CA LEU A 27 38.83 41.53 8.57
C LEU A 27 37.94 42.15 7.48
N THR A 28 38.45 43.14 6.75
CA THR A 28 37.71 43.75 5.63
C THR A 28 37.66 42.80 4.44
N ASP A 29 38.78 42.15 4.11
CA ASP A 29 38.87 41.15 3.04
C ASP A 29 38.00 39.91 3.36
N ASP A 30 38.00 39.46 4.62
CA ASP A 30 37.17 38.36 5.11
C ASP A 30 35.67 38.73 5.02
N ALA A 31 35.30 39.94 5.45
CA ALA A 31 33.91 40.42 5.38
C ALA A 31 33.42 40.57 3.92
N GLU A 32 34.30 40.97 3.00
CA GLU A 32 33.98 41.02 1.57
C GLU A 32 33.79 39.62 0.98
N THR A 33 34.63 38.67 1.37
CA THR A 33 34.52 37.25 0.98
C THR A 33 33.20 36.64 1.48
N ASP A 34 32.84 36.87 2.75
CA ASP A 34 31.58 36.42 3.33
C ASP A 34 30.39 37.04 2.61
N ARG A 35 30.45 38.34 2.29
CA ARG A 35 29.39 39.00 1.53
C ARG A 35 29.21 38.35 0.15
N MET A 36 30.29 38.12 -0.60
CA MET A 36 30.24 37.45 -1.89
C MET A 36 29.63 36.04 -1.79
N TYR A 37 29.97 35.29 -0.74
CA TYR A 37 29.41 33.97 -0.49
C TYR A 37 27.91 34.03 -0.17
N THR A 38 27.47 35.00 0.63
CA THR A 38 26.04 35.19 0.93
C THR A 38 25.22 35.59 -0.31
N ASP A 39 25.78 36.42 -1.20
CA ASP A 39 25.14 36.81 -2.46
C ASP A 39 25.04 35.61 -3.43
N ASP A 40 26.07 34.77 -3.51
CA ASP A 40 26.04 33.52 -4.31
C ASP A 40 24.98 32.54 -3.78
N LEU A 41 24.92 32.34 -2.46
CA LEU A 41 23.90 31.50 -1.83
C LEU A 41 22.49 32.02 -2.12
N HIS A 42 22.29 33.34 -2.02
CA HIS A 42 20.99 33.94 -2.30
C HIS A 42 20.57 33.74 -3.76
N ARG A 43 21.51 33.89 -4.71
CA ARG A 43 21.28 33.61 -6.13
C ARG A 43 20.88 32.15 -6.35
N ARG A 44 21.63 31.18 -5.81
CA ARG A 44 21.32 29.74 -5.94
C ARG A 44 19.98 29.38 -5.32
N PHE A 45 19.64 29.97 -4.17
CA PHE A 45 18.34 29.77 -3.54
C PHE A 45 17.20 30.26 -4.44
N LYS A 46 17.36 31.45 -5.03
CA LYS A 46 16.37 32.02 -5.97
C LYS A 46 16.18 31.17 -7.23
N GLU A 47 17.27 30.65 -7.79
CA GLU A 47 17.25 29.70 -8.91
C GLU A 47 16.48 28.43 -8.54
N LYS A 48 16.75 27.85 -7.35
CA LYS A 48 16.05 26.65 -6.88
C LYS A 48 14.58 26.88 -6.59
N THR A 49 14.21 28.04 -6.04
CA THR A 49 12.78 28.37 -5.84
C THR A 49 12.06 28.47 -7.17
N TRP A 50 12.69 29.07 -8.19
CA TRP A 50 12.11 29.19 -9.52
C TRP A 50 11.98 27.83 -10.23
N GLU A 51 12.99 26.96 -10.13
CA GLU A 51 12.91 25.58 -10.64
C GLU A 51 11.78 24.79 -9.99
N ASN A 52 11.61 24.90 -8.67
CA ASN A 52 10.53 24.23 -7.95
C ASN A 52 9.15 24.76 -8.37
N GLU A 53 8.98 26.07 -8.52
CA GLU A 53 7.73 26.66 -9.01
C GLU A 53 7.39 26.18 -10.42
N LYS A 54 8.39 26.07 -11.29
CA LYS A 54 8.23 25.51 -12.64
C LYS A 54 7.77 24.05 -12.60
N LEU A 55 8.40 23.21 -11.77
CA LEU A 55 8.02 21.80 -11.60
C LEU A 55 6.61 21.66 -11.01
N ILE A 56 6.22 22.51 -10.07
CA ILE A 56 4.85 22.54 -9.53
C ILE A 56 3.84 22.92 -10.61
N ALA A 57 4.16 23.90 -11.45
CA ALA A 57 3.31 24.29 -12.57
C ALA A 57 3.19 23.16 -13.60
N GLU A 58 4.31 22.48 -13.93
CA GLU A 58 4.34 21.34 -14.83
C GLU A 58 3.50 20.18 -14.27
N ALA A 59 3.67 19.83 -12.99
CA ALA A 59 2.88 18.79 -12.32
C ALA A 59 1.38 19.11 -12.26
N LYS A 60 1.01 20.39 -12.13
CA LYS A 60 -0.41 20.83 -12.19
C LYS A 60 -0.96 20.83 -13.62
N SER A 61 -0.10 21.01 -14.62
CA SER A 61 -0.47 21.02 -16.05
C SER A 61 -0.55 19.63 -16.65
N LEU A 62 0.11 18.64 -16.03
CA LEU A 62 -0.11 17.24 -16.38
C LEU A 62 -1.60 16.97 -16.22
N PRO A 63 -2.24 16.31 -17.21
CA PRO A 63 -3.66 16.08 -17.20
C PRO A 63 -4.00 15.19 -16.00
N MET A 64 -4.38 15.82 -14.88
CA MET A 64 -4.88 15.15 -13.68
C MET A 64 -5.99 14.18 -14.07
N GLY A 65 -6.80 14.53 -15.07
CA GLY A 65 -7.82 13.65 -15.62
C GLY A 65 -7.27 12.30 -16.12
N LYS A 66 -6.06 12.23 -16.67
CA LYS A 66 -5.47 10.95 -17.09
C LYS A 66 -5.03 10.11 -15.89
N LEU A 67 -4.39 10.72 -14.89
CA LEU A 67 -3.95 10.02 -13.68
C LEU A 67 -5.13 9.61 -12.81
N GLU A 68 -6.14 10.46 -12.68
CA GLU A 68 -7.38 10.21 -11.95
C GLU A 68 -8.21 9.12 -12.63
N LEU A 69 -8.26 9.12 -13.97
CA LEU A 69 -8.85 8.02 -14.74
C LEU A 69 -8.04 6.73 -14.57
N GLU A 70 -6.71 6.77 -14.62
CA GLU A 70 -5.87 5.59 -14.36
C GLU A 70 -6.05 5.07 -12.93
N MET A 71 -6.21 5.96 -11.93
CA MET A 71 -6.54 5.58 -10.56
C MET A 71 -7.92 4.95 -10.46
N GLN A 72 -8.95 5.56 -11.05
CA GLN A 72 -10.31 5.00 -11.08
C GLN A 72 -10.36 3.63 -11.77
N LEU A 73 -9.59 3.44 -12.86
CA LEU A 73 -9.47 2.16 -13.56
C LEU A 73 -8.72 1.11 -12.74
N ARG A 74 -7.79 1.52 -11.87
CA ARG A 74 -6.99 0.61 -11.02
C ARG A 74 -7.62 0.35 -9.66
N GLU A 75 -8.54 1.18 -9.19
CA GLU A 75 -9.22 1.02 -7.89
C GLU A 75 -9.87 -0.37 -7.74
N PRO A 76 -10.57 -0.94 -8.74
CA PRO A 76 -11.11 -2.29 -8.63
C PRO A 76 -10.04 -3.36 -8.43
N LEU A 77 -8.85 -3.21 -9.05
CA LEU A 77 -7.73 -4.15 -8.88
C LEU A 77 -7.18 -4.08 -7.46
N PHE A 78 -7.07 -2.86 -6.93
CA PHE A 78 -6.65 -2.65 -5.56
C PHE A 78 -7.63 -3.27 -4.57
N GLN A 79 -8.94 -3.08 -4.79
CA GLN A 79 -9.96 -3.68 -3.96
C GLN A 79 -9.92 -5.22 -4.00
N ILE A 80 -9.70 -5.82 -5.17
CA ILE A 80 -9.49 -7.27 -5.30
C ILE A 80 -8.27 -7.72 -4.47
N GLY A 81 -7.15 -7.00 -4.56
CA GLY A 81 -5.95 -7.31 -3.77
C GLY A 81 -6.22 -7.25 -2.26
N VAL A 82 -6.91 -6.20 -1.79
CA VAL A 82 -7.31 -6.03 -0.39
C VAL A 82 -8.24 -7.16 0.06
N ASP A 83 -9.21 -7.56 -0.76
CA ASP A 83 -10.17 -8.61 -0.42
C ASP A 83 -9.51 -10.00 -0.37
N VAL A 84 -8.63 -10.30 -1.31
CA VAL A 84 -7.81 -11.52 -1.30
C VAL A 84 -6.95 -11.58 -0.04
N HIS A 85 -6.28 -10.49 0.33
CA HIS A 85 -5.44 -10.44 1.52
C HIS A 85 -6.27 -10.59 2.81
N THR A 86 -7.41 -9.91 2.88
CA THR A 86 -8.35 -10.00 4.01
C THR A 86 -8.85 -11.43 4.17
N ARG A 87 -9.19 -12.10 3.07
CA ARG A 87 -9.61 -13.51 3.06
C ARG A 87 -8.52 -14.44 3.60
N TYR A 88 -7.27 -14.30 3.15
CA TYR A 88 -6.19 -15.15 3.66
C TYR A 88 -5.93 -14.89 5.15
N LEU A 89 -6.04 -13.65 5.60
CA LEU A 89 -5.92 -13.30 7.01
C LEU A 89 -7.05 -13.93 7.85
N GLU A 90 -8.28 -13.95 7.33
CA GLU A 90 -9.43 -14.60 7.98
C GLU A 90 -9.26 -16.12 8.04
N GLN A 91 -8.81 -16.75 6.95
CA GLN A 91 -8.50 -18.19 6.95
C GLN A 91 -7.37 -18.53 7.93
N ALA A 92 -6.32 -17.71 7.99
CA ALA A 92 -5.26 -17.88 8.97
C ALA A 92 -5.78 -17.73 10.40
N LYS A 93 -6.68 -16.77 10.66
CA LYS A 93 -7.35 -16.61 11.97
C LYS A 93 -8.20 -17.82 12.33
N GLU A 94 -9.00 -18.36 11.39
CA GLU A 94 -9.79 -19.59 11.61
C GLU A 94 -8.91 -20.82 11.87
N SER A 95 -7.72 -20.85 11.27
CA SER A 95 -6.74 -21.92 11.48
C SER A 95 -6.04 -21.80 12.84
N LEU A 96 -5.85 -20.57 13.33
CA LEU A 96 -5.14 -20.27 14.58
C LEU A 96 -6.08 -20.30 15.81
N TRP A 97 -7.34 -19.87 15.64
CA TRP A 97 -8.34 -19.93 16.69
C TRP A 97 -9.09 -21.24 16.61
N HIS A 98 -8.91 -22.07 17.63
CA HIS A 98 -9.71 -23.27 17.86
C HIS A 98 -11.19 -22.97 17.64
N VAL A 99 -11.73 -23.42 16.49
CA VAL A 99 -13.16 -23.39 16.26
C VAL A 99 -13.74 -24.34 17.30
N LYS A 100 -14.51 -23.79 18.25
CA LYS A 100 -15.35 -24.59 19.13
C LYS A 100 -16.35 -25.34 18.25
N THR A 101 -16.01 -26.56 17.87
CA THR A 101 -16.89 -27.40 17.10
C THR A 101 -17.83 -28.09 18.09
N TRP A 102 -19.13 -27.98 17.82
CA TRP A 102 -20.13 -28.68 18.61
C TRP A 102 -20.06 -30.16 18.27
N ASP A 103 -19.59 -30.98 19.20
CA ASP A 103 -19.60 -32.41 19.03
C ASP A 103 -20.98 -32.97 19.37
N LYS A 104 -21.68 -33.45 18.34
CA LYS A 104 -23.02 -34.02 18.45
C LYS A 104 -23.08 -35.26 19.34
N ARG A 105 -21.96 -35.96 19.57
CA ARG A 105 -21.92 -37.16 20.41
C ARG A 105 -21.78 -36.84 21.89
N SER A 106 -20.92 -35.89 22.24
CA SER A 106 -20.75 -35.44 23.63
C SER A 106 -21.80 -34.41 24.07
N GLY A 107 -22.33 -33.63 23.13
CA GLY A 107 -23.21 -32.50 23.45
C GLY A 107 -22.44 -31.32 24.06
N ASP A 108 -21.13 -31.22 23.79
CA ASP A 108 -20.26 -30.16 24.27
C ASP A 108 -19.51 -29.48 23.12
N TYR A 109 -19.08 -28.23 23.36
CA TYR A 109 -18.14 -27.55 22.47
C TYR A 109 -16.72 -28.03 22.76
N ILE A 110 -16.15 -28.83 21.85
CA ILE A 110 -14.78 -29.31 21.98
C ILE A 110 -13.87 -28.31 21.26
N LEU A 111 -12.79 -27.89 21.91
CA LEU A 111 -11.69 -27.24 21.20
C LEU A 111 -10.96 -28.33 20.41
N GLN A 112 -11.18 -28.40 19.10
CA GLN A 112 -10.30 -29.17 18.24
C GLN A 112 -8.97 -28.41 18.13
N ASN A 113 -7.90 -29.04 18.61
CA ASN A 113 -6.54 -28.66 18.24
C ASN A 113 -6.36 -29.03 16.77
N TYR A 114 -6.64 -28.09 15.87
CA TYR A 114 -6.20 -28.22 14.49
C TYR A 114 -4.68 -28.16 14.48
N GLU A 115 -4.03 -29.13 13.83
CA GLU A 115 -2.61 -29.02 13.55
C GLU A 115 -2.38 -27.78 12.68
N PHE A 116 -1.58 -26.86 13.21
CA PHE A 116 -1.24 -25.61 12.55
C PHE A 116 -0.40 -25.91 11.30
N ASP A 117 -1.04 -25.85 10.12
CA ASP A 117 -0.33 -25.98 8.85
C ASP A 117 0.32 -24.63 8.47
N SER A 118 1.50 -24.39 9.06
CA SER A 118 2.30 -23.18 8.79
C SER A 118 2.62 -23.01 7.31
N VAL A 119 2.74 -24.12 6.57
CA VAL A 119 3.10 -24.14 5.16
C VAL A 119 1.93 -23.63 4.31
N ALA A 120 0.69 -23.97 4.67
CA ALA A 120 -0.49 -23.43 4.01
C ALA A 120 -0.62 -21.91 4.19
N ILE A 121 -0.34 -21.38 5.39
CA ILE A 121 -0.36 -19.94 5.67
C ILE A 121 0.74 -19.21 4.92
N GLU A 122 1.98 -19.72 4.94
CA GLU A 122 3.09 -19.13 4.17
C GLU A 122 2.80 -19.11 2.68
N ARG A 123 2.24 -20.19 2.11
CA ARG A 123 1.83 -20.23 0.70
C ARG A 123 0.71 -19.24 0.38
N GLY A 124 -0.28 -19.10 1.27
CA GLY A 124 -1.36 -18.12 1.12
C GLY A 124 -0.84 -16.68 1.14
N ASN A 125 0.03 -16.35 2.10
CA ASN A 125 0.71 -15.06 2.14
C ASN A 125 1.59 -14.84 0.90
N GLN A 126 2.34 -15.85 0.48
CA GLN A 126 3.20 -15.74 -0.69
C GLN A 126 2.39 -15.54 -1.97
N ALA A 127 1.26 -16.23 -2.13
CA ALA A 127 0.34 -16.03 -3.26
C ALA A 127 -0.32 -14.64 -3.24
N ALA A 128 -0.72 -14.16 -2.05
CA ALA A 128 -1.27 -12.82 -1.89
C ALA A 128 -0.24 -11.73 -2.20
N HIS A 129 1.03 -11.93 -1.83
CA HIS A 129 2.11 -10.95 -2.04
C HIS A 129 2.87 -11.09 -3.36
N SER A 130 2.81 -12.24 -4.04
CA SER A 130 3.47 -12.43 -5.34
C SER A 130 2.74 -11.72 -6.48
N GLY A 131 1.45 -11.42 -6.31
CA GLY A 131 0.64 -10.75 -7.33
C GLY A 131 0.99 -9.27 -7.55
N ASN A 132 1.50 -8.53 -6.55
CA ASN A 132 1.68 -7.08 -6.71
C ASN A 132 2.65 -6.38 -5.73
N ARG A 133 3.74 -7.03 -5.32
CA ARG A 133 4.73 -6.48 -4.35
C ARG A 133 5.08 -5.00 -4.52
N MET A 134 5.27 -4.53 -5.76
CA MET A 134 5.61 -3.13 -6.02
C MET A 134 4.40 -2.19 -6.01
N ALA A 135 3.23 -2.64 -6.46
CA ALA A 135 2.00 -1.84 -6.42
C ALA A 135 1.49 -1.69 -4.97
N ASP A 136 1.48 -2.79 -4.21
CA ASP A 136 1.06 -2.80 -2.81
C ASP A 136 2.01 -1.97 -1.93
N GLY A 137 3.33 -2.09 -2.16
CA GLY A 137 4.33 -1.25 -1.50
C GLY A 137 4.15 0.24 -1.80
N SER A 138 3.83 0.59 -3.05
CA SER A 138 3.57 1.98 -3.45
C SER A 138 2.29 2.52 -2.80
N LEU A 139 1.24 1.72 -2.69
CA LEU A 139 -0.04 2.11 -2.08
C LEU A 139 0.04 2.24 -0.55
N PHE A 140 0.95 1.49 0.07
CA PHE A 140 1.30 1.65 1.49
C PHE A 140 2.06 2.97 1.73
N VAL A 141 3.09 3.26 0.92
CA VAL A 141 3.85 4.53 1.00
C VAL A 141 2.97 5.75 0.73
N LEU A 142 1.99 5.64 -0.17
CA LEU A 142 1.01 6.68 -0.48
C LEU A 142 -0.12 6.81 0.57
N GLY A 143 -0.09 6.02 1.64
CA GLY A 143 -1.04 6.10 2.76
C GLY A 143 -2.46 5.65 2.43
N LYS A 144 -2.68 4.96 1.30
CA LYS A 144 -4.00 4.49 0.85
C LYS A 144 -4.42 3.17 1.50
N LEU A 145 -3.45 2.38 1.97
CA LEU A 145 -3.68 1.17 2.78
C LEU A 145 -3.83 1.45 4.29
N SER A 146 -3.72 2.72 4.71
CA SER A 146 -3.96 3.13 6.10
C SER A 146 -5.45 3.12 6.42
N ARG A 147 -6.01 1.95 6.73
CA ARG A 147 -7.34 1.87 7.38
C ARG A 147 -7.17 1.94 8.89
N GLN A 148 -7.98 2.80 9.53
CA GLN A 148 -8.00 3.09 10.97
C GLN A 148 -8.20 1.86 11.90
N TRP A 149 -8.54 0.69 11.38
CA TRP A 149 -8.63 -0.55 12.17
C TRP A 149 -7.27 -1.23 12.39
N ALA A 150 -6.26 -0.94 11.55
CA ALA A 150 -4.91 -1.48 11.68
C ALA A 150 -4.00 -0.64 12.61
N THR A 151 -4.41 0.59 12.93
CA THR A 151 -3.70 1.53 13.82
C THR A 151 -4.47 1.87 15.09
N LYS A 152 -5.60 1.22 15.37
CA LYS A 152 -6.19 1.30 16.71
C LYS A 152 -5.34 0.44 17.65
N ASP A 153 -4.43 1.14 18.31
CA ASP A 153 -3.73 0.68 19.49
C ASP A 153 -4.65 -0.19 20.34
N VAL A 154 -4.11 -1.35 20.68
CA VAL A 154 -4.52 -2.12 21.84
C VAL A 154 -4.42 -1.19 23.04
N GLU A 155 -5.51 -0.49 23.36
CA GLU A 155 -5.68 0.14 24.65
C GLU A 155 -5.68 -1.00 25.67
N HIS A 156 -4.48 -1.28 26.19
CA HIS A 156 -4.27 -2.10 27.35
C HIS A 156 -5.15 -1.55 28.47
N LYS A 157 -6.20 -2.31 28.80
CA LYS A 157 -6.88 -2.22 30.09
C LYS A 157 -5.88 -2.59 31.20
N PHE A 158 -5.08 -1.62 31.62
CA PHE A 158 -4.57 -1.58 32.99
C PHE A 158 -5.37 -0.54 33.75
N ALA A 159 -6.38 -1.03 34.46
CA ALA A 159 -6.94 -0.30 35.57
C ALA A 159 -5.86 -0.19 36.66
N LYS A 160 -5.51 1.04 37.05
CA LYS A 160 -5.40 1.49 38.45
C LYS A 160 -5.02 2.97 38.56
N ASN A 161 -6.01 3.74 39.01
CA ASN A 161 -5.99 4.75 40.06
C ASN A 161 -5.09 6.01 39.97
N ASN A 162 -5.78 7.13 40.27
CA ASN A 162 -5.31 8.43 40.78
C ASN A 162 -4.67 9.36 39.73
N SER A 163 -4.85 10.68 39.72
CA SER A 163 -5.81 11.61 40.31
C SER A 163 -5.42 13.01 39.75
N ILE A 164 -6.40 13.89 39.55
CA ILE A 164 -6.30 15.36 39.67
C ILE A 164 -5.67 16.16 38.50
N HIS A 165 -6.36 17.29 38.21
CA HIS A 165 -6.08 18.44 37.33
C HIS A 165 -6.52 18.34 35.85
N SER A 166 -7.73 18.77 35.45
CA SER A 166 -8.34 20.13 35.40
C SER A 166 -7.80 21.03 34.28
N HIS A 167 -8.71 21.80 33.64
CA HIS A 167 -8.58 22.88 32.62
C HIS A 167 -8.37 22.41 31.16
N TRP A 168 -9.30 22.58 30.19
CA TRP A 168 -9.91 23.82 29.71
C TRP A 168 -11.33 23.63 29.07
N ARG A 169 -12.24 24.52 29.52
CA ARG A 169 -13.40 25.23 28.92
C ARG A 169 -14.31 24.65 27.80
N LYS A 170 -15.58 24.43 28.23
CA LYS A 170 -16.92 24.86 27.76
C LYS A 170 -17.36 24.74 26.27
N PRO A 171 -18.56 24.17 26.00
CA PRO A 171 -19.17 24.12 24.67
C PRO A 171 -19.88 25.42 24.29
N LEU A 172 -19.72 25.87 23.04
CA LEU A 172 -20.65 26.82 22.40
C LEU A 172 -21.92 26.06 22.02
N ALA A 173 -23.04 26.49 22.61
CA ALA A 173 -24.35 26.19 22.07
C ALA A 173 -24.59 27.12 20.87
N THR A 174 -24.70 26.54 19.68
CA THR A 174 -25.32 27.17 18.52
C THR A 174 -26.43 26.25 18.05
N GLU A 175 -27.65 26.78 18.10
CA GLU A 175 -28.88 26.19 17.62
C GLU A 175 -28.69 25.77 16.15
N PHE A 176 -28.78 24.46 15.92
CA PHE A 176 -28.70 23.88 14.59
C PHE A 176 -30.11 23.84 14.01
N ASP A 177 -30.38 24.77 13.09
CA ASP A 177 -31.51 24.81 12.15
C ASP A 177 -31.69 23.42 11.54
N GLY A 178 -32.83 22.77 11.83
CA GLY A 178 -33.23 21.45 11.36
C GLY A 178 -33.48 21.34 9.85
N LYS A 179 -32.64 21.94 9.01
CA LYS A 179 -32.50 21.57 7.60
C LYS A 179 -31.63 20.32 7.50
N SER A 180 -32.35 19.21 7.38
CA SER A 180 -31.84 17.93 6.89
C SER A 180 -30.74 18.11 5.84
N PHE A 181 -29.49 17.88 6.22
CA PHE A 181 -28.53 17.35 5.26
C PHE A 181 -29.05 15.95 4.90
N ARG A 182 -29.75 15.86 3.77
CA ARG A 182 -29.85 14.60 3.06
C ARG A 182 -28.42 14.24 2.69
N TYR A 183 -27.77 13.40 3.51
CA TYR A 183 -26.89 12.43 2.88
C TYR A 183 -27.77 11.71 1.88
N GLY A 184 -27.55 11.99 0.60
CA GLY A 184 -27.84 11.01 -0.40
C GLY A 184 -27.08 9.77 0.01
N ALA A 185 -27.75 8.87 0.74
CA ALA A 185 -27.67 7.48 0.39
C ALA A 185 -28.16 7.41 -1.05
N GLU A 186 -27.29 7.84 -1.99
CA GLU A 186 -27.19 7.14 -3.25
C GLU A 186 -27.02 5.70 -2.81
N THR A 187 -28.12 4.97 -2.94
CA THR A 187 -28.11 3.54 -3.12
C THR A 187 -26.83 3.23 -3.87
N LEU A 188 -25.84 2.66 -3.16
CA LEU A 188 -24.78 1.91 -3.81
C LEU A 188 -25.55 0.97 -4.74
N GLU A 189 -25.53 1.30 -6.02
CA GLU A 189 -26.23 0.54 -7.04
C GLU A 189 -25.87 -0.93 -6.79
N PRO A 190 -26.85 -1.84 -6.72
CA PRO A 190 -26.60 -3.27 -6.52
C PRO A 190 -25.65 -3.88 -7.58
N GLU A 191 -25.29 -3.11 -8.61
CA GLU A 191 -24.31 -3.42 -9.64
C GLU A 191 -22.91 -3.77 -9.10
N GLN A 192 -22.42 -3.14 -8.02
CA GLN A 192 -21.04 -3.43 -7.56
C GLN A 192 -20.88 -4.76 -6.82
N SER A 193 -21.94 -5.27 -6.17
CA SER A 193 -21.94 -6.64 -5.62
C SER A 193 -21.92 -7.72 -6.70
N ASN A 194 -22.19 -7.36 -7.96
CA ASN A 194 -22.23 -8.29 -9.07
C ASN A 194 -20.84 -8.61 -9.63
N ILE A 195 -19.80 -7.82 -9.31
CA ILE A 195 -18.44 -8.08 -9.83
C ILE A 195 -17.89 -9.43 -9.36
N PHE A 196 -18.26 -9.86 -8.15
CA PHE A 196 -17.89 -11.17 -7.65
C PHE A 196 -18.67 -12.27 -8.36
N GLU A 197 -19.98 -12.14 -8.56
CA GLU A 197 -20.76 -13.15 -9.30
C GLU A 197 -20.36 -13.22 -10.79
N ASP A 198 -19.97 -12.08 -11.39
CA ASP A 198 -19.53 -11.99 -12.79
C ASP A 198 -18.11 -12.53 -13.01
N ARG A 199 -17.19 -12.34 -12.06
CA ARG A 199 -15.78 -12.78 -12.19
C ARG A 199 -15.50 -14.13 -11.55
N TYR A 200 -16.21 -14.47 -10.49
CA TYR A 200 -16.01 -15.66 -9.68
C TYR A 200 -17.32 -16.46 -9.68
N HIS A 201 -17.36 -17.57 -10.42
CA HIS A 201 -18.56 -18.43 -10.59
C HIS A 201 -19.17 -18.98 -9.28
N TYR A 202 -18.56 -18.70 -8.14
CA TYR A 202 -18.91 -19.27 -6.84
C TYR A 202 -18.88 -18.20 -5.74
N ARG A 203 -19.76 -18.36 -4.74
CA ARG A 203 -19.76 -17.53 -3.53
C ARG A 203 -18.55 -17.85 -2.64
N PRO A 204 -18.01 -16.86 -1.87
CA PRO A 204 -16.87 -17.05 -0.97
C PRO A 204 -16.94 -18.31 -0.08
N ALA A 205 -18.11 -18.61 0.49
CA ALA A 205 -18.31 -19.77 1.36
C ALA A 205 -18.10 -21.13 0.67
N VAL A 206 -18.29 -21.20 -0.66
CA VAL A 206 -18.15 -22.45 -1.42
C VAL A 206 -16.66 -22.83 -1.57
N TYR A 207 -15.77 -21.84 -1.68
CA TYR A 207 -14.34 -22.04 -1.92
C TYR A 207 -13.64 -22.85 -0.82
N VAL A 208 -14.05 -22.71 0.44
CA VAL A 208 -13.42 -23.43 1.57
C VAL A 208 -13.50 -24.94 1.38
N THR A 209 -14.55 -25.41 0.70
CA THR A 209 -14.77 -26.85 0.49
C THR A 209 -14.11 -27.38 -0.78
N MET A 210 -13.65 -26.50 -1.68
CA MET A 210 -13.12 -26.88 -2.98
C MET A 210 -11.75 -27.59 -2.90
N PRO A 211 -11.41 -28.42 -3.91
CA PRO A 211 -10.07 -28.97 -4.09
C PRO A 211 -9.04 -27.87 -4.34
N THR A 212 -7.81 -28.09 -3.88
CA THR A 212 -6.73 -27.10 -3.97
C THR A 212 -6.46 -26.72 -5.43
N LYS A 213 -6.45 -27.70 -6.35
CA LYS A 213 -6.21 -27.47 -7.77
C LYS A 213 -7.31 -26.67 -8.46
N LEU A 214 -8.55 -26.75 -7.96
CA LEU A 214 -9.64 -25.94 -8.48
C LEU A 214 -9.46 -24.48 -8.07
N LEU A 215 -9.07 -24.22 -6.83
CA LEU A 215 -8.78 -22.88 -6.33
C LEU A 215 -7.69 -22.20 -7.17
N GLU A 216 -6.58 -22.89 -7.40
CA GLU A 216 -5.47 -22.39 -8.23
C GLU A 216 -5.92 -22.00 -9.65
N VAL A 217 -6.84 -22.78 -10.23
CA VAL A 217 -7.37 -22.54 -11.57
C VAL A 217 -8.34 -21.35 -11.60
N ILE A 218 -9.17 -21.18 -10.57
CA ILE A 218 -10.07 -20.03 -10.45
C ILE A 218 -9.27 -18.74 -10.26
N ASP A 219 -8.18 -18.77 -9.49
CA ASP A 219 -7.30 -17.59 -9.33
C ASP A 219 -6.65 -17.18 -10.65
N CYS A 220 -6.19 -18.17 -11.45
CA CYS A 220 -5.69 -17.91 -12.80
C CYS A 220 -6.79 -17.38 -13.75
N GLU A 221 -8.00 -17.95 -13.69
CA GLU A 221 -9.15 -17.48 -14.47
C GLU A 221 -9.46 -16.02 -14.17
N ALA A 222 -9.51 -15.65 -12.89
CA ALA A 222 -9.77 -14.29 -12.44
C ALA A 222 -8.70 -13.32 -12.96
N THR A 223 -7.42 -13.72 -12.91
CA THR A 223 -6.30 -12.95 -13.47
C THR A 223 -6.49 -12.70 -14.96
N ILE A 224 -6.78 -13.76 -15.74
CA ILE A 224 -6.97 -13.64 -17.19
C ILE A 224 -8.21 -12.82 -17.56
N ARG A 225 -9.34 -13.01 -16.88
CA ARG A 225 -10.56 -12.20 -17.10
C ARG A 225 -10.29 -10.73 -16.82
N THR A 226 -9.50 -10.45 -15.78
CA THR A 226 -9.09 -9.09 -15.41
C THR A 226 -8.23 -8.46 -16.49
N LEU A 227 -7.17 -9.14 -16.92
CA LEU A 227 -6.32 -8.67 -18.01
C LEU A 227 -7.13 -8.47 -19.29
N LYS A 228 -8.07 -9.36 -19.60
CA LYS A 228 -8.97 -9.20 -20.74
C LYS A 228 -9.80 -7.92 -20.65
N SER A 229 -10.39 -7.61 -19.49
CA SER A 229 -11.15 -6.35 -19.29
C SER A 229 -10.30 -5.08 -19.37
N LEU A 230 -9.01 -5.17 -19.03
CA LEU A 230 -8.08 -4.03 -19.10
C LEU A 230 -7.50 -3.82 -20.50
N SER A 231 -7.42 -4.89 -21.29
CA SER A 231 -6.82 -4.92 -22.63
C SER A 231 -7.85 -4.75 -23.75
N ASP A 232 -9.04 -4.23 -23.45
CA ASP A 232 -10.07 -3.89 -24.47
C ASP A 232 -9.48 -2.92 -25.51
N GLY A 233 -8.90 -3.47 -26.57
CA GLY A 233 -8.26 -2.74 -27.68
C GLY A 233 -6.84 -3.18 -28.07
N LEU A 234 -6.16 -4.05 -27.32
CA LEU A 234 -4.80 -4.52 -27.66
C LEU A 234 -4.80 -6.03 -28.01
N ASP A 235 -4.53 -6.31 -29.28
CA ASP A 235 -4.76 -7.60 -29.98
C ASP A 235 -3.88 -8.80 -29.56
N ARG A 236 -3.07 -8.71 -28.50
CA ARG A 236 -2.15 -9.81 -28.12
C ARG A 236 -1.95 -9.86 -26.62
N PRO A 237 -1.82 -11.07 -26.01
CA PRO A 237 -1.93 -12.40 -26.62
C PRO A 237 -3.36 -12.99 -26.48
N LEU A 238 -4.25 -12.78 -27.48
CA LEU A 238 -5.65 -13.24 -27.41
C LEU A 238 -5.77 -14.77 -27.44
N ILE A 239 -4.88 -15.45 -28.18
CA ILE A 239 -4.92 -16.91 -28.38
C ILE A 239 -4.59 -17.62 -27.07
N GLU A 240 -3.58 -17.15 -26.35
CA GLU A 240 -3.10 -17.68 -25.09
C GLU A 240 -4.17 -17.48 -24.00
N LYS A 241 -4.77 -16.28 -23.93
CA LYS A 241 -5.90 -15.99 -23.04
C LYS A 241 -7.05 -16.99 -23.28
N GLN A 242 -7.39 -17.25 -24.55
CA GLN A 242 -8.44 -18.22 -24.89
C GLN A 242 -8.04 -19.67 -24.57
N GLN A 243 -6.77 -20.04 -24.74
CA GLN A 243 -6.27 -21.36 -24.33
C GLN A 243 -6.33 -21.55 -22.82
N VAL A 244 -6.01 -20.54 -22.02
CA VAL A 244 -6.16 -20.58 -20.56
C VAL A 244 -7.62 -20.86 -20.20
N LEU A 245 -8.55 -20.04 -20.71
CA LEU A 245 -9.98 -20.17 -20.40
C LEU A 245 -10.55 -21.54 -20.81
N LYS A 246 -10.08 -22.12 -21.93
CA LYS A 246 -10.47 -23.48 -22.33
C LYS A 246 -9.97 -24.55 -21.36
N ASN A 247 -8.72 -24.43 -20.88
CA ASN A 247 -8.19 -25.37 -19.90
C ASN A 247 -8.88 -25.22 -18.54
N VAL A 248 -9.14 -23.99 -18.11
CA VAL A 248 -9.93 -23.66 -16.91
C VAL A 248 -11.29 -24.34 -16.98
N SER A 249 -12.06 -24.09 -18.04
CA SER A 249 -13.39 -24.71 -18.23
C SER A 249 -13.31 -26.24 -18.18
N THR A 250 -12.29 -26.85 -18.81
CA THR A 250 -12.13 -28.31 -18.76
C THR A 250 -11.87 -28.83 -17.33
N VAL A 251 -11.12 -28.09 -16.52
CA VAL A 251 -10.84 -28.46 -15.12
C VAL A 251 -12.08 -28.27 -14.25
N VAL A 252 -12.80 -27.15 -14.42
CA VAL A 252 -14.07 -26.86 -13.74
C VAL A 252 -15.12 -27.93 -14.07
N ASP A 253 -15.26 -28.33 -15.34
CA ASP A 253 -16.22 -29.36 -15.79
C ASP A 253 -15.92 -30.77 -15.23
N LYS A 254 -14.70 -31.00 -14.74
CA LYS A 254 -14.30 -32.25 -14.10
C LYS A 254 -14.58 -32.28 -12.62
N TYR A 255 -14.64 -31.11 -11.97
CA TYR A 255 -14.83 -31.00 -10.54
C TYR A 255 -16.06 -31.77 -10.01
N PRO A 256 -17.27 -31.63 -10.58
CA PRO A 256 -18.43 -32.35 -10.07
C PRO A 256 -18.38 -33.87 -10.31
N LYS A 257 -17.42 -34.36 -11.09
CA LYS A 257 -17.32 -35.77 -11.51
C LYS A 257 -16.31 -36.57 -10.69
N LEU A 258 -15.48 -35.91 -9.88
CA LEU A 258 -14.39 -36.53 -9.15
C LEU A 258 -14.46 -36.18 -7.66
N PRO A 259 -14.19 -37.13 -6.75
CA PRO A 259 -14.02 -36.80 -5.34
C PRO A 259 -12.79 -35.92 -5.13
N LYS A 260 -12.80 -35.09 -4.08
CA LYS A 260 -11.77 -34.07 -3.80
C LYS A 260 -10.33 -34.61 -3.87
N GLY A 261 -10.08 -35.78 -3.27
CA GLY A 261 -8.74 -36.39 -3.27
C GLY A 261 -8.25 -36.85 -4.66
N GLU A 262 -9.15 -37.40 -5.49
CA GLU A 262 -8.82 -37.80 -6.86
C GLU A 262 -8.68 -36.59 -7.79
N PHE A 263 -9.43 -35.53 -7.53
CA PHE A 263 -9.31 -34.30 -8.31
C PHE A 263 -7.93 -33.65 -8.15
N ASP A 264 -7.45 -33.52 -6.91
CA ASP A 264 -6.15 -32.88 -6.62
C ASP A 264 -4.94 -33.72 -7.07
N THR A 265 -5.09 -35.05 -7.16
CA THR A 265 -4.02 -35.97 -7.55
C THR A 265 -4.12 -36.47 -8.99
N GLY A 266 -5.22 -36.16 -9.69
CA GLY A 266 -5.47 -36.63 -11.05
C GLY A 266 -4.45 -36.08 -12.03
N VAL A 267 -3.71 -36.97 -12.70
CA VAL A 267 -2.62 -36.61 -13.64
C VAL A 267 -3.06 -35.60 -14.71
N ASP A 268 -4.26 -35.76 -15.27
CA ASP A 268 -4.78 -34.81 -16.26
C ASP A 268 -5.18 -33.46 -15.65
N VAL A 269 -5.67 -33.44 -14.40
CA VAL A 269 -6.00 -32.18 -13.69
C VAL A 269 -4.72 -31.41 -13.42
N ILE A 270 -3.71 -32.07 -12.82
CA ILE A 270 -2.40 -31.48 -12.53
C ILE A 270 -1.78 -30.89 -13.80
N ARG A 271 -1.68 -31.69 -14.87
CA ARG A 271 -1.12 -31.24 -16.15
C ARG A 271 -1.81 -29.99 -16.71
N ARG A 272 -3.15 -29.91 -16.58
CA ARG A 272 -3.93 -28.76 -17.05
C ARG A 272 -3.77 -27.54 -16.16
N VAL A 273 -3.76 -27.72 -14.85
CA VAL A 273 -3.51 -26.65 -13.87
C VAL A 273 -2.13 -26.05 -14.12
N ASP A 274 -1.10 -26.88 -14.26
CA ASP A 274 0.26 -26.42 -14.53
C ASP A 274 0.35 -25.67 -15.87
N ARG A 275 -0.36 -26.15 -16.91
CA ARG A 275 -0.47 -25.44 -18.19
C ARG A 275 -1.19 -24.09 -18.05
N VAL A 276 -2.26 -24.02 -17.27
CA VAL A 276 -2.99 -22.78 -16.98
C VAL A 276 -2.08 -21.78 -16.28
N LYS A 277 -1.32 -22.21 -15.26
CA LYS A 277 -0.35 -21.37 -14.55
C LYS A 277 0.73 -20.85 -15.50
N ALA A 278 1.38 -21.73 -16.25
CA ALA A 278 2.46 -21.35 -17.17
C ALA A 278 1.99 -20.36 -18.25
N LEU A 279 0.81 -20.58 -18.83
CA LEU A 279 0.22 -19.64 -19.79
C LEU A 279 -0.16 -18.30 -19.13
N THR A 280 -0.68 -18.34 -17.91
CA THR A 280 -1.06 -17.12 -17.17
C THR A 280 0.16 -16.28 -16.83
N GLU A 281 1.23 -16.90 -16.31
CA GLU A 281 2.51 -16.23 -16.05
C GLU A 281 3.08 -15.61 -17.33
N MET A 282 3.05 -16.35 -18.44
CA MET A 282 3.50 -15.83 -19.73
C MET A 282 2.66 -14.61 -20.17
N ILE A 283 1.34 -14.67 -20.09
CA ILE A 283 0.47 -13.54 -20.45
C ILE A 283 0.77 -12.32 -19.56
N VAL A 284 0.90 -12.51 -18.25
CA VAL A 284 1.22 -11.43 -17.29
C VAL A 284 2.58 -10.77 -17.57
N ILE A 285 3.55 -11.53 -18.10
CA ILE A 285 4.88 -10.97 -18.44
C ILE A 285 4.83 -10.14 -19.73
N TYR A 286 3.94 -10.47 -20.67
CA TYR A 286 3.91 -9.88 -22.01
C TYR A 286 2.80 -8.84 -22.24
N ASP A 287 1.78 -8.77 -21.36
CA ASP A 287 0.80 -7.67 -21.27
C ASP A 287 1.34 -6.52 -20.42
#